data_AF-A0A259D0V8-F1
#
_entry.id   AF-A0A259D0V8-F1
#
_cell.length_a   1.000
_cell.length_b   1.000
_cell.length_c   1.000
_cell.angle_alpha   90.00
_cell.angle_beta   90.00
_cell.angle_gamma   90.00
#
_symmetry.space_group_name_H-M   'P 1'
#
loop_
_entity.id
_entity.type
_entity.pdbx_description
1 polymer ?
#
loop_
_entity_poly.entity_id
_entity_poly.type
_entity_poly.pdbx_seq_one_letter_code
_entity_poly.pdbx_strand_id
1 'polypeptide(L)'
;AADAGLVDMSNLVEIWRSAIIPEGPMVVRKALPQDVKDTVTQLTADLWETDKECAYAVAAGDAKDFIPVEHSAYDGVLAARKLQEGL
;
A
#
# COMPACT_ATOMS: atom_id res chain seq x y z
N ALA A 1 -6.13 -12.11 -20.90
CA ALA A 1 -7.50 -12.50 -21.32
C ALA A 1 -8.24 -11.30 -21.92
N ALA A 2 -8.39 -10.20 -21.17
CA ALA A 2 -8.84 -8.92 -21.73
C ALA A 2 -7.85 -8.39 -22.79
N ASP A 3 -6.55 -8.35 -22.49
CA ASP A 3 -5.51 -7.88 -23.44
C ASP A 3 -5.38 -8.75 -24.71
N ALA A 4 -5.86 -9.99 -24.66
CA ALA A 4 -5.89 -10.90 -25.79
C ALA A 4 -7.19 -10.76 -26.62
N GLY A 5 -8.07 -9.82 -26.27
CA GLY A 5 -9.35 -9.59 -26.95
C GLY A 5 -10.44 -10.64 -26.66
N LEU A 6 -10.19 -11.58 -25.75
CA LEU A 6 -11.11 -12.67 -25.42
C LEU A 6 -12.22 -12.24 -24.46
N VAL A 7 -12.03 -11.12 -23.76
CA VAL A 7 -12.98 -10.58 -22.78
C VAL A 7 -13.21 -9.11 -23.10
N ASP A 8 -14.48 -8.76 -23.37
CA ASP A 8 -14.92 -7.37 -23.52
C ASP A 8 -15.35 -6.83 -22.15
N MET A 9 -14.54 -5.94 -21.60
CA MET A 9 -14.77 -5.33 -20.28
C MET A 9 -16.04 -4.48 -20.22
N SER A 10 -16.61 -4.07 -21.37
CA SER A 10 -17.87 -3.31 -21.40
C SER A 10 -19.09 -4.14 -21.01
N ASN A 11 -18.98 -5.47 -21.08
CA ASN A 11 -20.05 -6.40 -20.70
C ASN A 11 -19.97 -6.89 -19.25
N LEU A 12 -18.95 -6.45 -18.50
CA LEU A 12 -18.75 -6.86 -17.10
C LEU A 12 -19.24 -5.77 -16.14
N VAL A 13 -19.85 -6.21 -15.03
CA VAL A 13 -20.27 -5.34 -13.94
C VAL A 13 -19.67 -5.81 -12.62
N GLU A 14 -19.24 -4.88 -11.79
CA GLU A 14 -18.75 -5.16 -10.45
C GLU A 14 -19.95 -5.40 -9.51
N ILE A 15 -20.12 -6.64 -9.06
CA ILE A 15 -21.23 -7.03 -8.16
C ILE A 15 -20.89 -6.87 -6.67
N TRP A 16 -19.60 -6.77 -6.36
CA TRP A 16 -19.09 -6.60 -5.00
C TRP A 16 -17.72 -5.92 -5.04
N ARG A 17 -17.50 -5.00 -4.10
CA ARG A 17 -16.21 -4.37 -3.82
C ARG A 17 -15.99 -4.39 -2.32
N SER A 18 -14.76 -4.69 -1.91
CA SER A 18 -14.39 -4.57 -0.51
C SER A 18 -14.42 -3.10 -0.05
N ALA A 19 -14.38 -2.89 1.26
CA ALA A 19 -13.84 -1.65 1.78
C ALA A 19 -12.40 -1.45 1.29
N ILE A 20 -11.85 -0.24 1.45
CA ILE A 20 -10.45 0.05 1.09
C ILE A 20 -9.55 -0.95 1.81
N ILE A 21 -8.74 -1.67 1.05
CA ILE A 21 -7.65 -2.49 1.54
C ILE A 21 -6.39 -1.64 1.34
N PRO A 22 -5.77 -1.13 2.42
CA PRO A 22 -4.55 -0.35 2.27
C PRO A 22 -3.42 -1.23 1.72
N GLU A 23 -2.54 -0.62 0.94
CA GLU A 23 -1.29 -1.24 0.52
C GLU A 23 -0.40 -1.58 1.74
N GLY A 24 0.53 -2.49 1.53
CA GLY A 24 1.47 -2.93 2.57
C GLY A 24 2.25 -1.75 3.17
N PRO A 25 2.34 -1.62 4.50
CA PRO A 25 3.05 -0.50 5.11
C PRO A 25 4.56 -0.64 4.94
N MET A 26 5.24 0.47 4.66
CA MET A 26 6.66 0.60 4.95
C MET A 26 6.85 0.76 6.46
N VAL A 27 7.66 -0.10 7.08
CA VAL A 27 7.81 -0.12 8.54
C VAL A 27 9.22 0.21 8.98
N VAL A 28 9.34 1.03 10.02
CA VAL A 28 10.60 1.36 10.68
C VAL A 28 10.65 0.71 12.06
N ARG A 29 11.81 0.17 12.43
CA ARG A 29 11.98 -0.55 13.71
C ARG A 29 11.72 0.38 14.91
N LYS A 30 10.84 -0.06 15.81
CA LYS A 30 10.42 0.69 17.01
C LYS A 30 11.58 1.14 17.92
N ALA A 31 12.63 0.33 18.03
CA ALA A 31 13.78 0.60 18.90
C ALA A 31 14.76 1.67 18.38
N LEU A 32 14.59 2.13 17.15
CA LEU A 32 15.46 3.17 16.59
C LEU A 32 15.22 4.52 17.29
N PRO A 33 16.28 5.36 17.37
CA PRO A 33 16.16 6.76 17.78
C PRO A 33 15.11 7.54 16.97
N GLN A 34 14.53 8.58 17.56
CA GLN A 34 13.42 9.33 16.93
C GLN A 34 13.87 10.08 15.67
N ASP A 35 15.04 10.70 15.70
CA ASP A 35 15.65 11.39 14.55
C ASP A 35 15.84 10.46 13.35
N VAL A 36 16.22 9.21 13.58
CA VAL A 36 16.34 8.20 12.51
C VAL A 36 14.97 7.88 11.91
N LYS A 37 13.93 7.74 12.75
CA LYS A 37 12.56 7.49 12.26
C LYS A 37 12.06 8.66 11.43
N ASP A 38 12.20 9.88 11.93
CA ASP A 38 11.74 11.10 11.27
C ASP A 38 12.45 11.27 9.92
N THR A 39 13.76 11.03 9.88
CA THR A 39 14.56 11.12 8.64
C THR A 39 14.09 10.12 7.59
N VAL A 40 13.88 8.86 7.97
CA VAL A 40 13.45 7.82 7.02
C VAL A 40 12.02 8.08 6.53
N THR A 41 11.12 8.50 7.43
CA THR A 41 9.74 8.84 7.06
C THR A 41 9.70 10.00 6.07
N GLN A 42 10.42 11.09 6.35
CA GLN A 42 10.44 12.25 5.46
C GLN A 42 11.07 11.92 4.10
N LEU A 43 12.23 11.23 4.10
CA LEU A 43 12.89 10.82 2.86
C LEU A 43 11.99 9.97 1.98
N THR A 44 11.22 9.06 2.57
CA THR A 44 10.32 8.16 1.83
C THR A 44 9.12 8.92 1.27
N ALA A 45 8.57 9.86 2.03
CA ALA A 45 7.45 10.70 1.60
C ALA A 45 7.82 11.60 0.41
N ASP A 46 9.02 12.19 0.41
CA ASP A 46 9.44 13.12 -0.63
C ASP A 46 10.01 12.42 -1.89
N LEU A 47 10.05 11.09 -1.91
CA LEU A 47 10.83 10.35 -2.91
C LEU A 47 10.26 10.51 -4.31
N TRP A 48 8.94 10.60 -4.46
CA TRP A 48 8.29 10.80 -5.77
C TRP A 48 8.54 12.20 -6.35
N GLU A 49 8.74 13.20 -5.50
CA GLU A 49 9.09 14.56 -5.89
C GLU A 49 10.58 14.70 -6.20
N THR A 50 11.42 14.04 -5.39
CA THR A 50 12.87 14.26 -5.39
C THR A 50 13.64 13.29 -6.29
N ASP A 51 13.19 12.04 -6.41
CA ASP A 51 13.83 11.00 -7.22
C ASP A 51 12.81 9.91 -7.65
N LYS A 52 12.14 10.14 -8.78
CA LYS A 52 11.10 9.24 -9.31
C LYS A 52 11.61 7.84 -9.68
N GLU A 53 12.86 7.72 -10.13
CA GLU A 53 13.43 6.41 -10.49
C GLU A 53 13.65 5.58 -9.23
N CYS A 54 14.19 6.20 -8.18
CA CYS A 54 14.31 5.57 -6.87
C CYS A 54 12.93 5.25 -6.29
N ALA A 55 11.97 6.16 -6.39
CA ALA A 55 10.60 5.94 -5.89
C ALA A 55 9.93 4.73 -6.54
N TYR A 56 10.04 4.59 -7.87
CA TYR A 56 9.52 3.43 -8.59
C TYR A 56 10.18 2.12 -8.12
N ALA A 57 11.50 2.12 -7.92
CA ALA A 57 12.23 0.96 -7.44
C ALA A 57 11.83 0.58 -6.00
N VAL A 58 11.64 1.57 -5.12
CA VAL A 58 11.21 1.36 -3.72
C VAL A 58 9.76 0.89 -3.64
N ALA A 59 8.88 1.46 -4.46
CA ALA A 59 7.46 1.08 -4.54
C ALA A 59 7.23 -0.24 -5.31
N ALA A 60 8.27 -0.80 -5.92
CA ALA A 60 8.19 -1.98 -6.80
C ALA A 60 7.17 -1.83 -7.94
N GLY A 61 7.04 -0.62 -8.47
CA GLY A 61 6.06 -0.28 -9.49
C GLY A 61 5.53 1.13 -9.36
N ASP A 62 4.45 1.41 -10.10
CA ASP A 62 3.76 2.69 -10.02
C ASP A 62 3.00 2.81 -8.70
N ALA A 63 3.37 3.81 -7.90
CA ALA A 63 2.59 4.26 -6.76
C ALA A 63 2.31 5.75 -6.90
N LYS A 64 1.24 6.22 -6.26
CA LYS A 64 0.94 7.65 -6.23
C LYS A 64 1.86 8.39 -5.27
N ASP A 65 2.03 7.85 -4.06
CA ASP A 65 2.80 8.48 -3.00
C ASP A 65 3.00 7.52 -1.79
N PHE A 66 3.93 7.87 -0.91
CA PHE A 66 4.06 7.31 0.44
C PHE A 66 3.53 8.31 1.47
N ILE A 67 2.33 8.06 1.98
CA ILE A 67 1.70 8.92 2.99
C ILE A 67 1.85 8.36 4.41
N PRO A 68 1.91 9.23 5.45
CA PRO A 68 1.78 8.79 6.82
C PRO A 68 0.46 8.06 7.07
N VAL A 69 0.52 6.95 7.82
CA VAL A 69 -0.64 6.13 8.16
C VAL A 69 -0.66 5.80 9.64
N GLU A 70 -1.86 5.67 10.19
CA GLU A 70 -2.11 5.21 11.55
C GLU A 70 -2.48 3.72 11.57
N HIS A 71 -2.34 3.07 12.73
CA HIS A 71 -2.67 1.65 12.89
C HIS A 71 -4.11 1.32 12.44
N SER A 72 -5.06 2.22 12.71
CA SER A 72 -6.47 2.03 12.39
C SER A 72 -6.75 1.89 10.88
N ALA A 73 -5.84 2.36 10.01
CA ALA A 73 -5.95 2.13 8.57
C ALA A 73 -5.96 0.63 8.24
N TYR A 74 -5.32 -0.19 9.07
CA TYR A 74 -5.14 -1.63 8.86
C TYR A 74 -6.14 -2.50 9.64
N ASP A 75 -7.06 -1.90 10.42
CA ASP A 75 -8.01 -2.64 11.27
C ASP A 75 -8.83 -3.69 10.49
N GLY A 76 -9.24 -3.37 9.26
CA GLY A 76 -9.98 -4.29 8.41
C GLY A 76 -9.20 -5.56 8.06
N VAL A 77 -7.91 -5.41 7.70
CA VAL A 77 -7.02 -6.54 7.38
C VAL A 77 -6.71 -7.34 8.64
N LEU A 78 -6.47 -6.67 9.77
CA LEU A 78 -6.22 -7.32 11.05
C LEU A 78 -7.42 -8.14 11.53
N ALA A 79 -8.64 -7.61 11.37
CA ALA A 79 -9.87 -8.33 11.70
C ALA A 79 -10.05 -9.57 10.82
N ALA A 80 -9.83 -9.45 9.51
CA ALA A 80 -9.91 -10.58 8.58
C ALA A 80 -8.92 -11.70 8.94
N ARG A 81 -7.68 -11.35 9.31
CA ARG A 81 -6.66 -12.33 9.73
C ARG A 81 -7.06 -13.07 11.02
N LYS A 82 -7.55 -12.34 12.03
CA LYS A 82 -8.04 -12.96 13.28
C LYS A 82 -9.19 -13.94 13.05
N LEU A 83 -10.10 -13.62 12.12
CA LEU A 83 -11.19 -14.52 11.74
C LEU A 83 -10.65 -15.80 11.06
N GLN A 84 -9.61 -15.67 10.23
CA GLN A 84 -8.98 -16.82 9.57
C GLN A 84 -8.26 -17.74 10.57
N GLU A 85 -7.56 -17.19 11.56
CA GLU A 85 -6.82 -17.98 12.57
C GLU A 85 -7.74 -18.71 13.57
N GLY A 86 -8.99 -18.26 13.70
CA GLY A 86 -10.01 -18.90 14.54
C GLY A 86 -10.81 -20.03 13.85
N LEU A 87 -10.51 -20.32 12.58
CA LEU A 87 -11.07 -21.42 11.79
C LEU A 87 -10.11 -22.62 11.77
#